data_AF-A0A6A5U102-F1
#
_entry.id   AF-A0A6A5U102-F1
#
_cell.length_a   1.000
_cell.length_b   1.000
_cell.length_c   1.000
_cell.angle_alpha   90.00
_cell.angle_beta   90.00
_cell.angle_gamma   90.00
#
_symmetry.space_group_name_H-M   'P 1'
#
loop_
_entity.id
_entity.type
_entity.pdbx_description
1 polymer ?
#
loop_
_entity_poly.entity_id
_entity_poly.type
_entity_poly.pdbx_seq_one_letter_code
_entity_poly.pdbx_strand_id
1 'polypeptide(L)'
;MSSRQLVPQLHARAVENLRIKLKILPPRIFTRGKPTIIDIYHAINTDPGDKQSKLHVDGIPNEIQLEYFFANYNELATYQFIALQAPAPLNVAAAPWFYQTDQGHSFSKSHRCVKYNILLMLMISASSDSDAYKSTEDFRGALIRAWWEAMSKPDDFTHRNAFIQGWHTSDIDLIWFRNTQLFLMASALKQASSSLPQLPCSLDEFLMKARENPNFLRTHGTTWALRMLSDTVPPSVKGNEQAKKTPGGGVAQSTDVDMAENSPPDFLTDAHFDTPLLRSLLTYVPPLLVDVKQPSPRLETQNAWMNTYDAVGLFQRKMSAPQSLADLFANIQL
;
A
#
# COMPACT_ATOMS: atom_id res chain seq x y z
N MET A 1 -10.05 42.25 14.54
CA MET A 1 -9.60 41.33 15.61
C MET A 1 -8.10 41.52 15.79
N SER A 2 -7.57 41.60 17.01
CA SER A 2 -6.11 41.75 17.18
C SER A 2 -5.41 40.45 16.77
N SER A 3 -4.29 40.57 16.05
CA SER A 3 -3.46 39.45 15.58
C SER A 3 -3.14 38.42 16.68
N ARG A 4 -3.02 38.86 17.94
CA ARG A 4 -2.76 37.99 19.11
C ARG A 4 -3.86 36.97 19.43
N GLN A 5 -5.12 37.20 19.02
CA GLN A 5 -6.20 36.22 19.25
C GLN A 5 -6.35 35.21 18.11
N LEU A 6 -5.71 35.45 16.97
CA LEU A 6 -5.86 34.64 15.76
C LEU A 6 -4.95 33.40 15.78
N VAL A 7 -3.67 33.56 16.16
CA VAL A 7 -2.69 32.46 16.19
C VAL A 7 -3.15 31.24 17.00
N PRO A 8 -3.67 31.36 18.24
CA PRO A 8 -4.14 30.20 19.00
C PRO A 8 -5.31 29.47 18.31
N GLN A 9 -6.21 30.20 17.65
CA GLN A 9 -7.35 29.61 16.93
C GLN A 9 -6.90 28.86 15.67
N LEU A 10 -5.97 29.46 14.91
CA LEU A 10 -5.38 28.82 13.73
C LEU A 10 -4.58 27.57 14.12
N HIS A 11 -3.80 27.65 15.19
CA HIS A 11 -3.07 26.50 15.76
C HIS A 11 -4.03 25.37 16.13
N ALA A 12 -5.06 25.64 16.94
CA ALA A 12 -6.02 24.62 17.36
C ALA A 12 -6.71 23.94 16.16
N ARG A 13 -7.07 24.73 15.14
CA ARG A 13 -7.65 24.21 13.90
C ARG A 13 -6.66 23.37 13.10
N ALA A 14 -5.40 23.79 13.01
CA ALA A 14 -4.36 23.05 12.30
C ALA A 14 -4.07 21.71 12.99
N VAL A 15 -4.02 21.67 14.32
CA VAL A 15 -3.86 20.44 15.11
C VAL A 15 -5.01 19.46 14.83
N GLU A 16 -6.26 19.94 14.90
CA GLU A 16 -7.42 19.07 14.67
C GLU A 16 -7.47 18.56 13.23
N ASN A 17 -7.24 19.43 12.24
CA ASN A 17 -7.22 19.01 10.84
C ASN A 17 -6.05 18.07 10.53
N LEU A 18 -4.88 18.26 11.15
CA LEU A 18 -3.75 17.32 11.01
C LEU A 18 -4.15 15.93 11.52
N ARG A 19 -4.80 15.86 12.68
CA ARG A 19 -5.32 14.61 13.25
C ARG A 19 -6.32 13.93 12.32
N ILE A 20 -7.29 14.68 11.80
CA ILE A 20 -8.28 14.18 10.83
C ILE A 20 -7.58 13.62 9.59
N LYS A 21 -6.66 14.40 9.01
CA LYS A 21 -5.99 14.03 7.75
C LYS A 21 -5.08 12.81 7.90
N LEU A 22 -4.32 12.71 8.98
CA LEU A 22 -3.41 11.58 9.23
C LEU A 22 -4.10 10.30 9.73
N LYS A 23 -5.38 10.37 10.13
CA LYS A 23 -6.16 9.21 10.59
C LYS A 23 -6.30 8.14 9.51
N ILE A 24 -6.45 8.55 8.25
CA ILE A 24 -6.63 7.61 7.12
C ILE A 24 -5.33 6.90 6.73
N LEU A 25 -4.18 7.54 6.99
CA LEU A 25 -2.88 7.00 6.61
C LEU A 25 -2.45 5.88 7.57
N PRO A 26 -2.13 4.68 7.05
CA PRO A 26 -1.77 3.55 7.88
C PRO A 26 -0.42 3.81 8.57
N PRO A 27 -0.27 3.52 9.88
CA PRO A 27 0.96 3.83 10.62
C PRO A 27 2.25 3.28 10.00
N ARG A 28 2.17 2.14 9.31
CA ARG A 28 3.32 1.43 8.72
C ARG A 28 4.06 2.20 7.63
N ILE A 29 3.47 3.23 7.02
CA ILE A 29 4.19 4.04 6.01
C ILE A 29 5.17 5.02 6.66
N PHE A 30 4.96 5.33 7.94
CA PHE A 30 5.79 6.31 8.66
C PHE A 30 6.96 5.60 9.35
N THR A 31 8.04 5.34 8.61
CA THR A 31 9.27 4.71 9.12
C THR A 31 9.89 5.47 10.29
N ARG A 32 9.66 6.80 10.36
CA ARG A 32 10.18 7.72 11.40
C ARG A 32 9.12 8.19 12.39
N GLY A 33 7.97 7.51 12.42
CA GLY A 33 6.82 7.92 13.21
C GLY A 33 5.94 8.95 12.51
N LYS A 34 4.66 9.01 12.90
CA LYS A 34 3.69 9.96 12.34
C LYS A 34 4.12 11.40 12.66
N PRO A 35 4.07 12.34 11.69
CA PRO A 35 4.42 13.72 11.95
C PRO A 35 3.40 14.37 12.90
N THR A 36 3.92 15.18 13.80
CA THR A 36 3.17 16.03 14.73
C THR A 36 3.01 17.44 14.16
N ILE A 37 2.21 18.27 14.81
CA ILE A 37 2.09 19.68 14.41
C ILE A 37 3.43 20.44 14.56
N ILE A 38 4.27 20.04 15.51
CA ILE A 38 5.59 20.64 15.72
C ILE A 38 6.55 20.30 14.58
N ASP A 39 6.50 19.05 14.09
CA ASP A 39 7.26 18.66 12.90
C ASP A 39 6.85 19.52 11.68
N ILE A 40 5.56 19.86 11.54
CA ILE A 40 5.06 20.77 10.49
C ILE A 40 5.62 22.18 10.67
N TYR A 41 5.61 22.72 11.89
CA TYR A 41 6.12 24.08 12.15
C TYR A 41 7.63 24.20 11.89
N HIS A 42 8.40 23.16 12.24
CA HIS A 42 9.81 23.12 11.90
C HIS A 42 10.04 23.01 10.39
N ALA A 43 9.24 22.21 9.70
CA ALA A 43 9.37 21.98 8.26
C ALA A 43 9.20 23.25 7.41
N ILE A 44 8.41 24.22 7.89
CA ILE A 44 8.21 25.53 7.22
C ILE A 44 9.54 26.29 7.06
N ASN A 45 10.47 26.10 7.99
CA ASN A 45 11.74 26.81 8.04
C ASN A 45 12.91 25.97 7.51
N THR A 46 12.65 24.75 7.03
CA THR A 46 13.67 23.87 6.44
C THR A 46 13.54 23.82 4.92
N ASP A 47 14.62 23.39 4.25
CA ASP A 47 14.60 23.22 2.80
C ASP A 47 13.52 22.21 2.36
N PRO A 48 12.70 22.53 1.32
CA PRO A 48 11.61 21.67 0.82
C PRO A 48 12.02 20.28 0.30
N GLY A 49 13.30 19.93 0.36
CA GLY A 49 13.84 18.63 -0.06
C GLY A 49 14.56 17.90 1.07
N ASP A 50 14.40 18.34 2.33
CA ASP A 50 15.03 17.66 3.45
C ASP A 50 14.43 16.25 3.61
N LYS A 51 15.17 15.28 3.07
CA LYS A 51 14.83 13.86 3.19
C LYS A 51 14.82 13.37 4.63
N GLN A 52 15.33 14.13 5.61
CA GLN A 52 15.25 13.81 7.04
C GLN A 52 13.94 14.27 7.69
N SER A 53 13.20 15.18 7.05
CA SER A 53 11.90 15.62 7.53
C SER A 53 10.94 14.45 7.72
N LYS A 54 10.13 14.48 8.78
CA LYS A 54 9.02 13.53 8.97
C LYS A 54 7.88 13.72 7.97
N LEU A 55 7.93 14.81 7.18
CA LEU A 55 7.00 15.02 6.06
C LEU A 55 7.40 14.23 4.83
N HIS A 56 8.67 13.85 4.73
CA HIS A 56 9.16 12.94 3.72
C HIS A 56 8.87 11.49 4.13
N VAL A 57 8.02 10.82 3.36
CA VAL A 57 7.69 9.41 3.56
C VAL A 57 8.49 8.58 2.55
N ASP A 58 9.35 7.71 3.07
CA ASP A 58 10.16 6.80 2.26
C ASP A 58 9.24 5.95 1.36
N GLY A 59 9.62 5.75 0.10
CA GLY A 59 8.80 4.96 -0.82
C GLY A 59 7.65 5.71 -1.49
N ILE A 60 7.53 7.02 -1.30
CA ILE A 60 6.54 7.89 -1.96
C ILE A 60 7.26 8.89 -2.91
N PRO A 61 6.81 9.07 -4.16
CA PRO A 61 7.37 10.08 -5.07
C PRO A 61 7.25 11.51 -4.51
N ASN A 62 8.22 12.36 -4.84
CA ASN A 62 8.30 13.74 -4.32
C ASN A 62 7.04 14.56 -4.65
N GLU A 63 6.42 14.31 -5.78
CA GLU A 63 5.26 15.06 -6.30
C GLU A 63 3.98 14.78 -5.50
N ILE A 64 3.95 13.67 -4.75
CA ILE A 64 2.80 13.24 -3.97
C ILE A 64 3.16 12.95 -2.50
N GLN A 65 4.16 13.66 -1.96
CA GLN A 65 4.50 13.66 -0.53
C GLN A 65 3.39 14.27 0.36
N LEU A 66 3.58 14.29 1.68
CA LEU A 66 2.52 14.67 2.62
C LEU A 66 1.97 16.08 2.37
N GLU A 67 2.77 17.01 1.85
CA GLU A 67 2.32 18.34 1.43
C GLU A 67 1.22 18.26 0.36
N TYR A 68 1.43 17.41 -0.67
CA TYR A 68 0.41 17.14 -1.69
C TYR A 68 -0.83 16.49 -1.06
N PHE A 69 -0.64 15.50 -0.20
CA PHE A 69 -1.74 14.82 0.49
C PHE A 69 -2.59 15.80 1.31
N PHE A 70 -1.97 16.72 2.06
CA PHE A 70 -2.69 17.71 2.84
C PHE A 70 -3.42 18.72 1.95
N ALA A 71 -2.79 19.19 0.87
CA ALA A 71 -3.38 20.11 -0.09
C ALA A 71 -4.57 19.51 -0.84
N ASN A 72 -4.53 18.21 -1.15
CA ASN A 72 -5.53 17.52 -1.96
C ASN A 72 -6.43 16.58 -1.16
N TYR A 73 -6.45 16.70 0.17
CA TYR A 73 -7.17 15.79 1.06
C TYR A 73 -8.65 15.65 0.70
N ASN A 74 -9.34 16.76 0.45
CA ASN A 74 -10.78 16.74 0.14
C ASN A 74 -11.07 16.03 -1.18
N GLU A 75 -10.19 16.16 -2.17
CA GLU A 75 -10.30 15.46 -3.45
C GLU A 75 -10.07 13.95 -3.25
N LEU A 76 -8.98 13.57 -2.58
CA LEU A 76 -8.70 12.17 -2.21
C LEU A 76 -9.85 11.53 -1.42
N ALA A 77 -10.44 12.28 -0.49
CA ALA A 77 -11.57 11.86 0.32
C ALA A 77 -12.86 11.71 -0.50
N THR A 78 -13.07 12.54 -1.52
CA THR A 78 -14.18 12.38 -2.48
C THR A 78 -14.09 11.04 -3.20
N TYR A 79 -12.88 10.61 -3.52
CA TYR A 79 -12.58 9.28 -4.07
C TYR A 79 -12.34 8.22 -3.00
N GLN A 80 -12.74 8.44 -1.75
CA GLN A 80 -12.67 7.48 -0.64
C GLN A 80 -11.27 6.87 -0.39
N PHE A 81 -10.20 7.54 -0.84
CA PHE A 81 -8.84 7.03 -0.78
C PHE A 81 -8.64 5.64 -1.42
N ILE A 82 -9.44 5.31 -2.45
CA ILE A 82 -9.29 4.10 -3.27
C ILE A 82 -8.64 4.42 -4.61
N ALA A 83 -7.84 3.49 -5.14
CA ALA A 83 -7.19 3.69 -6.42
C ALA A 83 -8.21 3.53 -7.55
N LEU A 84 -8.55 4.59 -8.26
CA LEU A 84 -9.50 4.57 -9.37
C LEU A 84 -8.79 4.82 -10.70
N GLN A 85 -9.22 4.10 -11.74
CA GLN A 85 -8.85 4.43 -13.13
C GLN A 85 -9.54 5.74 -13.56
N ALA A 86 -9.36 6.14 -14.82
CA ALA A 86 -10.05 7.30 -15.38
C ALA A 86 -11.57 7.30 -15.03
N PRO A 87 -12.16 8.46 -14.68
CA PRO A 87 -11.68 9.82 -14.96
C PRO A 87 -10.91 10.51 -13.82
N ALA A 88 -10.56 9.82 -12.72
CA ALA A 88 -9.83 10.45 -11.62
C ALA A 88 -8.47 11.01 -12.10
N PRO A 89 -7.99 12.17 -11.62
CA PRO A 89 -6.66 12.66 -11.97
C PRO A 89 -5.56 11.65 -11.59
N LEU A 90 -4.51 11.54 -12.40
CA LEU A 90 -3.48 10.50 -12.21
C LEU A 90 -2.85 10.52 -10.81
N ASN A 91 -2.51 11.70 -10.26
CA ASN A 91 -1.91 11.79 -8.92
C ASN A 91 -2.89 11.37 -7.81
N VAL A 92 -4.18 11.65 -7.99
CA VAL A 92 -5.25 11.22 -7.06
C VAL A 92 -5.43 9.71 -7.12
N ALA A 93 -5.37 9.13 -8.33
CA ALA A 93 -5.42 7.68 -8.55
C ALA A 93 -4.16 6.96 -8.03
N ALA A 94 -2.98 7.61 -8.14
CA ALA A 94 -1.69 7.08 -7.71
C ALA A 94 -1.52 7.11 -6.18
N ALA A 95 -2.03 8.14 -5.51
CA ALA A 95 -1.84 8.32 -4.07
C ALA A 95 -2.21 7.07 -3.24
N PRO A 96 -3.37 6.41 -3.45
CA PRO A 96 -3.70 5.17 -2.74
C PRO A 96 -2.68 4.03 -2.88
N TRP A 97 -2.04 3.90 -4.05
CA TRP A 97 -1.00 2.90 -4.28
C TRP A 97 0.22 3.10 -3.38
N PHE A 98 0.69 4.35 -3.29
CA PHE A 98 1.89 4.73 -2.53
C PHE A 98 1.61 4.86 -1.03
N TYR A 99 0.51 5.50 -0.66
CA TYR A 99 0.08 5.65 0.74
C TYR A 99 -0.50 4.37 1.34
N GLN A 100 -0.74 3.34 0.51
CA GLN A 100 -1.29 2.05 0.94
C GLN A 100 -2.65 2.17 1.63
N THR A 101 -3.46 3.14 1.22
CA THR A 101 -4.82 3.35 1.75
C THR A 101 -5.81 2.36 1.16
N ASP A 102 -5.55 1.87 -0.06
CA ASP A 102 -6.32 0.83 -0.72
C ASP A 102 -5.61 -0.53 -0.58
N GLN A 103 -6.26 -1.49 0.09
CA GLN A 103 -5.70 -2.82 0.28
C GLN A 103 -5.72 -3.69 -0.99
N GLY A 104 -6.53 -3.34 -1.98
CA GLY A 104 -6.53 -3.97 -3.29
C GLY A 104 -5.43 -3.44 -4.20
N HIS A 105 -5.06 -2.16 -4.01
CA HIS A 105 -4.15 -1.43 -4.88
C HIS A 105 -3.02 -0.81 -4.06
N SER A 106 -1.96 -1.58 -3.88
CA SER A 106 -0.77 -1.13 -3.18
C SER A 106 0.43 -1.95 -3.64
N PHE A 107 1.63 -1.40 -3.53
CA PHE A 107 2.86 -2.19 -3.72
C PHE A 107 3.35 -2.86 -2.43
N SER A 108 2.58 -2.78 -1.34
CA SER A 108 2.98 -3.26 -0.04
C SER A 108 3.02 -4.79 0.06
N LYS A 109 4.07 -5.32 0.71
CA LYS A 109 4.12 -6.71 1.17
C LYS A 109 3.23 -7.00 2.38
N SER A 110 2.34 -6.10 2.78
CA SER A 110 1.39 -6.36 3.88
C SER A 110 0.00 -6.75 3.38
N HIS A 111 -0.40 -6.35 2.17
CA HIS A 111 -1.77 -6.49 1.69
C HIS A 111 -2.03 -7.82 0.97
N ARG A 112 -2.89 -8.66 1.54
CA ARG A 112 -3.16 -10.03 1.03
C ARG A 112 -3.67 -10.04 -0.42
N CYS A 113 -4.51 -9.08 -0.81
CA CYS A 113 -5.09 -9.06 -2.15
C CYS A 113 -4.00 -8.94 -3.23
N VAL A 114 -3.13 -7.94 -3.09
CA VAL A 114 -1.98 -7.70 -3.97
C VAL A 114 -1.07 -8.93 -4.01
N LYS A 115 -0.74 -9.50 -2.84
CA LYS A 115 0.12 -10.67 -2.73
C LYS A 115 -0.35 -11.85 -3.57
N TYR A 116 -1.63 -12.19 -3.48
CA TYR A 116 -2.18 -13.30 -4.23
C TYR A 116 -2.29 -13.00 -5.72
N ASN A 117 -2.55 -11.75 -6.10
CA ASN A 117 -2.42 -11.31 -7.50
C ASN A 117 -0.99 -11.58 -8.01
N ILE A 118 0.04 -11.08 -7.32
CA ILE A 118 1.45 -11.30 -7.70
C ILE A 118 1.76 -12.79 -7.81
N LEU A 119 1.34 -13.61 -6.85
CA LEU A 119 1.55 -15.07 -6.92
C LEU A 119 0.92 -15.69 -8.14
N LEU A 120 -0.36 -15.40 -8.41
CA LEU A 120 -1.05 -15.95 -9.56
C LEU A 120 -0.38 -15.54 -10.87
N MET A 121 0.03 -14.27 -10.98
CA MET A 121 0.74 -13.78 -12.15
C MET A 121 2.05 -14.53 -12.37
N LEU A 122 2.85 -14.72 -11.31
CA LEU A 122 4.07 -15.53 -11.37
C LEU A 122 3.78 -16.98 -11.76
N MET A 123 2.70 -17.58 -11.23
CA MET A 123 2.32 -18.95 -11.55
C MET A 123 1.96 -19.15 -13.02
N ILE A 124 1.25 -18.19 -13.60
CA ILE A 124 0.81 -18.23 -15.01
C ILE A 124 2.00 -17.99 -15.93
N SER A 125 2.86 -17.02 -15.60
CA SER A 125 4.09 -16.79 -16.35
C SER A 125 5.01 -18.01 -16.39
N ALA A 126 4.88 -18.91 -15.42
CA ALA A 126 5.65 -20.14 -15.33
C ALA A 126 5.01 -21.35 -16.02
N SER A 127 3.70 -21.30 -16.27
CA SER A 127 2.92 -22.47 -16.67
C SER A 127 2.60 -22.46 -18.15
N SER A 128 2.25 -23.64 -18.67
CA SER A 128 1.66 -23.77 -20.01
C SER A 128 0.30 -23.07 -20.14
N ASP A 129 -0.28 -22.57 -19.03
CA ASP A 129 -1.54 -21.83 -19.06
C ASP A 129 -1.34 -20.37 -19.52
N SER A 130 -0.09 -19.92 -19.76
CA SER A 130 0.23 -18.54 -20.16
C SER A 130 -0.56 -18.09 -21.40
N ASP A 131 -0.76 -18.98 -22.38
CA ASP A 131 -1.48 -18.66 -23.62
C ASP A 131 -2.94 -18.26 -23.38
N ALA A 132 -3.61 -18.86 -22.39
CA ALA A 132 -4.98 -18.52 -22.03
C ALA A 132 -5.12 -17.09 -21.48
N TYR A 133 -4.02 -16.52 -21.00
CA TYR A 133 -3.97 -15.18 -20.40
C TYR A 133 -3.04 -14.24 -21.17
N LYS A 134 -2.73 -14.53 -22.43
CA LYS A 134 -1.80 -13.72 -23.22
C LYS A 134 -2.22 -12.26 -23.36
N SER A 135 -3.52 -11.98 -23.40
CA SER A 135 -4.06 -10.61 -23.48
C SER A 135 -3.73 -9.73 -22.28
N THR A 136 -3.41 -10.30 -21.12
CA THR A 136 -3.06 -9.54 -19.90
C THR A 136 -1.57 -9.65 -19.54
N GLU A 137 -0.73 -10.19 -20.43
CA GLU A 137 0.70 -10.41 -20.19
C GLU A 137 1.45 -9.12 -19.84
N ASP A 138 1.25 -8.04 -20.61
CA ASP A 138 1.89 -6.75 -20.36
C ASP A 138 1.49 -6.15 -19.02
N PHE A 139 0.19 -6.22 -18.68
CA PHE A 139 -0.34 -5.76 -17.39
C PHE A 139 0.31 -6.52 -16.23
N ARG A 140 0.34 -7.86 -16.31
CA ARG A 140 0.97 -8.71 -15.29
C ARG A 140 2.45 -8.41 -15.13
N GLY A 141 3.19 -8.36 -16.23
CA GLY A 141 4.62 -8.08 -16.24
C GLY A 141 4.94 -6.70 -15.67
N ALA A 142 4.15 -5.69 -16.02
CA ALA A 142 4.31 -4.34 -15.48
C ALA A 142 4.06 -4.28 -13.97
N LEU A 143 3.00 -4.93 -13.47
CA LEU A 143 2.74 -4.97 -12.02
C LEU A 143 3.84 -5.72 -11.26
N ILE A 144 4.31 -6.86 -11.77
CA ILE A 144 5.39 -7.63 -11.13
C ILE A 144 6.65 -6.77 -11.01
N ARG A 145 7.05 -6.07 -12.08
CA ARG A 145 8.21 -5.16 -12.07
C ARG A 145 8.02 -4.01 -11.09
N ALA A 146 6.85 -3.38 -11.08
CA ALA A 146 6.52 -2.29 -10.16
C ALA A 146 6.54 -2.73 -8.69
N TRP A 147 5.95 -3.88 -8.39
CA TRP A 147 5.95 -4.46 -7.05
C TRP A 147 7.36 -4.84 -6.60
N TRP A 148 8.15 -5.41 -7.50
CA TRP A 148 9.55 -5.73 -7.22
C TRP A 148 10.40 -4.48 -6.96
N GLU A 149 10.25 -3.43 -7.78
CA GLU A 149 10.88 -2.13 -7.55
C GLU A 149 10.54 -1.59 -6.15
N ALA A 150 9.27 -1.66 -5.74
CA ALA A 150 8.87 -1.22 -4.40
C ALA A 150 9.60 -1.95 -3.26
N MET A 151 9.93 -3.24 -3.45
CA MET A 151 10.62 -4.05 -2.43
C MET A 151 12.15 -3.86 -2.47
N SER A 152 12.71 -3.72 -3.67
CA SER A 152 14.15 -3.73 -3.89
C SER A 152 14.75 -2.33 -3.98
N LYS A 153 14.03 -1.33 -4.45
CA LYS A 153 14.51 0.04 -4.67
C LYS A 153 13.41 1.03 -4.26
N PRO A 154 13.18 1.22 -2.95
CA PRO A 154 12.07 2.05 -2.47
C PRO A 154 12.11 3.50 -2.98
N ASP A 155 13.29 4.02 -3.35
CA ASP A 155 13.44 5.38 -3.86
C ASP A 155 13.42 5.49 -5.40
N ASP A 156 13.33 4.37 -6.11
CA ASP A 156 13.16 4.33 -7.57
C ASP A 156 11.69 4.15 -7.90
N PHE A 157 11.11 5.05 -8.69
CA PHE A 157 9.68 5.05 -9.00
C PHE A 157 9.39 4.72 -10.46
N THR A 158 10.40 4.33 -11.24
CA THR A 158 10.32 4.20 -12.70
C THR A 158 9.23 3.20 -13.12
N HIS A 159 9.30 1.98 -12.60
CA HIS A 159 8.34 0.93 -12.93
C HIS A 159 7.00 1.12 -12.23
N ARG A 160 6.98 1.65 -11.01
CA ARG A 160 5.72 1.97 -10.30
C ARG A 160 4.91 3.03 -11.02
N ASN A 161 5.54 4.13 -11.43
CA ASN A 161 4.87 5.19 -12.17
C ASN A 161 4.43 4.71 -13.55
N ALA A 162 5.27 3.97 -14.27
CA ALA A 162 4.91 3.40 -15.57
C ALA A 162 3.71 2.44 -15.46
N PHE A 163 3.70 1.57 -14.45
CA PHE A 163 2.57 0.69 -14.20
C PHE A 163 1.29 1.47 -13.85
N ILE A 164 1.34 2.42 -12.92
CA ILE A 164 0.16 3.20 -12.54
C ILE A 164 -0.39 3.97 -13.74
N GLN A 165 0.46 4.55 -14.59
CA GLN A 165 0.03 5.25 -15.80
C GLN A 165 -0.64 4.30 -16.80
N GLY A 166 -0.06 3.12 -17.01
CA GLY A 166 -0.65 2.08 -17.86
C GLY A 166 -1.99 1.57 -17.32
N TRP A 167 -2.05 1.23 -16.03
CA TRP A 167 -3.27 0.79 -15.34
C TRP A 167 -4.35 1.86 -15.33
N HIS A 168 -4.00 3.13 -15.12
CA HIS A 168 -4.96 4.24 -15.05
C HIS A 168 -5.73 4.45 -16.36
N THR A 169 -5.10 4.10 -17.49
CA THR A 169 -5.64 4.23 -18.85
C THR A 169 -6.15 2.91 -19.44
N SER A 170 -5.89 1.77 -18.78
CA SER A 170 -6.39 0.47 -19.22
C SER A 170 -7.82 0.20 -18.74
N ASP A 171 -8.45 -0.79 -19.34
CA ASP A 171 -9.69 -1.38 -18.87
C ASP A 171 -9.46 -2.51 -17.85
N ILE A 172 -8.24 -3.05 -17.77
CA ILE A 172 -7.86 -4.18 -16.90
C ILE A 172 -7.58 -3.70 -15.46
N ASP A 173 -8.06 -4.46 -14.46
CA ASP A 173 -7.80 -4.20 -13.04
C ASP A 173 -7.29 -5.44 -12.27
N LEU A 174 -6.91 -5.28 -11.00
CA LEU A 174 -6.54 -6.38 -10.11
C LEU A 174 -7.75 -7.23 -9.72
N ILE A 175 -7.49 -8.51 -9.41
CA ILE A 175 -8.50 -9.39 -8.83
C ILE A 175 -8.78 -8.93 -7.41
N TRP A 176 -10.06 -8.69 -7.11
CA TRP A 176 -10.52 -8.50 -5.75
C TRP A 176 -10.97 -9.83 -5.14
N PHE A 177 -10.36 -10.21 -4.02
CA PHE A 177 -10.69 -11.45 -3.31
C PHE A 177 -11.56 -11.17 -2.08
N ARG A 178 -12.61 -11.97 -1.91
CA ARG A 178 -13.37 -12.04 -0.66
C ARG A 178 -12.54 -12.74 0.41
N ASN A 179 -12.86 -12.46 1.68
CA ASN A 179 -12.16 -13.09 2.82
C ASN A 179 -12.19 -14.62 2.79
N THR A 180 -13.29 -15.23 2.32
CA THR A 180 -13.41 -16.69 2.17
C THR A 180 -12.44 -17.23 1.12
N GLN A 181 -12.27 -16.53 -0.01
CA GLN A 181 -11.32 -16.90 -1.06
C GLN A 181 -9.87 -16.74 -0.57
N LEU A 182 -9.56 -15.62 0.08
CA LEU A 182 -8.26 -15.40 0.72
C LEU A 182 -7.93 -16.50 1.74
N PHE A 183 -8.91 -16.96 2.52
CA PHE A 183 -8.74 -18.05 3.46
C PHE A 183 -8.45 -19.39 2.75
N LEU A 184 -9.18 -19.70 1.68
CA LEU A 184 -8.94 -20.91 0.89
C LEU A 184 -7.54 -20.93 0.28
N MET A 185 -7.11 -19.82 -0.32
CA MET A 185 -5.76 -19.69 -0.89
C MET A 185 -4.69 -19.77 0.20
N ALA A 186 -4.90 -19.14 1.36
CA ALA A 186 -3.99 -19.22 2.49
C ALA A 186 -3.84 -20.66 3.02
N SER A 187 -4.95 -21.40 3.10
CA SER A 187 -4.96 -22.80 3.50
C SER A 187 -4.16 -23.68 2.53
N ALA A 188 -4.38 -23.49 1.22
CA ALA A 188 -3.65 -24.22 0.18
C ALA A 188 -2.14 -23.92 0.23
N LEU A 189 -1.75 -22.66 0.35
CA LEU A 189 -0.35 -22.25 0.48
C LEU A 189 0.31 -22.85 1.72
N LYS A 190 -0.40 -22.87 2.86
CA LYS A 190 0.09 -23.48 4.09
C LYS A 190 0.33 -24.98 3.94
N GLN A 191 -0.56 -25.70 3.25
CA GLN A 191 -0.39 -27.13 2.98
C GLN A 191 0.84 -27.39 2.09
N ALA A 192 1.10 -26.51 1.12
CA ALA A 192 2.26 -26.60 0.23
C ALA A 192 3.58 -26.13 0.87
N SER A 193 3.55 -25.43 2.02
CA SER A 193 4.73 -24.76 2.59
C SER A 193 5.94 -25.67 2.85
N SER A 194 5.73 -26.94 3.17
CA SER A 194 6.79 -27.94 3.37
C SER A 194 7.43 -28.41 2.06
N SER A 195 6.71 -28.30 0.95
CA SER A 195 7.16 -28.66 -0.40
C SER A 195 7.77 -27.49 -1.17
N LEU A 196 7.70 -26.27 -0.63
CA LEU A 196 8.32 -25.11 -1.26
C LEU A 196 9.85 -25.29 -1.29
N PRO A 197 10.55 -24.86 -2.36
CA PRO A 197 12.00 -24.88 -2.39
C PRO A 197 12.59 -24.06 -1.24
N GLN A 198 13.77 -24.48 -0.80
CA GLN A 198 14.54 -23.71 0.17
C GLN A 198 15.17 -22.51 -0.51
N LEU A 199 15.20 -21.38 0.20
CA LEU A 199 15.94 -20.22 -0.27
C LEU A 199 17.43 -20.40 -0.01
N PRO A 200 18.29 -19.89 -0.90
CA PRO A 200 19.74 -19.88 -0.68
C PRO A 200 20.20 -18.96 0.47
N CYS A 201 19.30 -18.16 1.05
CA CYS A 201 19.56 -17.24 2.16
C CYS A 201 18.26 -16.91 2.90
N SER A 202 18.35 -16.14 4.00
CA SER A 202 17.16 -15.69 4.72
C SER A 202 16.32 -14.72 3.88
N LEU A 203 15.03 -14.55 4.24
CA LEU A 203 14.14 -13.62 3.54
C LEU A 203 14.64 -12.16 3.57
N ASP A 204 15.28 -11.76 4.68
CA ASP A 204 15.81 -10.42 4.88
C ASP A 204 17.09 -10.19 4.07
N GLU A 205 17.97 -11.20 4.00
CA GLU A 205 19.19 -11.15 3.18
C GLU A 205 18.91 -11.19 1.69
N PHE A 206 17.79 -11.80 1.28
CA PHE A 206 17.46 -12.01 -0.12
C PHE A 206 17.48 -10.71 -0.92
N LEU A 207 16.82 -9.66 -0.41
CA LEU A 207 16.73 -8.38 -1.10
C LEU A 207 18.09 -7.70 -1.24
N MET A 208 18.99 -7.88 -0.26
CA MET A 208 20.35 -7.37 -0.35
C MET A 208 21.11 -8.06 -1.48
N LYS A 209 21.09 -9.40 -1.52
CA LYS A 209 21.75 -10.18 -2.59
C LYS A 209 21.15 -9.90 -3.96
N ALA A 210 19.84 -9.71 -4.05
CA ALA A 210 19.15 -9.39 -5.29
C ALA A 210 19.52 -8.00 -5.83
N ARG A 211 19.83 -7.03 -4.95
CA ARG A 211 20.35 -5.70 -5.34
C ARG A 211 21.76 -5.78 -5.90
N GLU A 212 22.61 -6.60 -5.28
CA GLU A 212 24.00 -6.80 -5.70
C GLU A 212 24.10 -7.62 -7.00
N ASN A 213 23.20 -8.58 -7.19
CA ASN A 213 23.19 -9.48 -8.34
C ASN A 213 21.76 -9.62 -8.91
N PRO A 214 21.42 -8.90 -10.00
CA PRO A 214 20.11 -9.04 -10.65
C PRO A 214 19.79 -10.46 -11.13
N ASN A 215 20.78 -11.29 -11.45
CA ASN A 215 20.53 -12.70 -11.82
C ASN A 215 20.06 -13.54 -10.62
N PHE A 216 20.45 -13.17 -9.40
CA PHE A 216 20.00 -13.87 -8.19
C PHE A 216 18.49 -13.74 -8.02
N LEU A 217 17.95 -12.55 -8.33
CA LEU A 217 16.52 -12.32 -8.40
C LEU A 217 15.87 -13.19 -9.48
N ARG A 218 16.41 -13.18 -10.70
CA ARG A 218 15.82 -13.95 -11.81
C ARG A 218 15.71 -15.43 -11.47
N THR A 219 16.71 -15.99 -10.80
CA THR A 219 16.77 -17.41 -10.44
C THR A 219 15.90 -17.77 -9.22
N HIS A 220 15.81 -16.89 -8.23
CA HIS A 220 15.22 -17.24 -6.92
C HIS A 220 14.02 -16.37 -6.50
N GLY A 221 13.65 -15.38 -7.30
CA GLY A 221 12.62 -14.38 -6.99
C GLY A 221 11.25 -14.97 -6.72
N THR A 222 10.84 -15.97 -7.51
CA THR A 222 9.57 -16.67 -7.31
C THR A 222 9.56 -17.45 -6.00
N THR A 223 10.64 -18.20 -5.72
CA THR A 223 10.79 -18.92 -4.45
C THR A 223 10.72 -17.95 -3.28
N TRP A 224 11.37 -16.80 -3.42
CA TRP A 224 11.34 -15.76 -2.39
C TRP A 224 9.94 -15.19 -2.21
N ALA A 225 9.24 -14.85 -3.29
CA ALA A 225 7.87 -14.36 -3.22
C ALA A 225 6.96 -15.40 -2.53
N LEU A 226 7.02 -16.67 -2.93
CA LEU A 226 6.19 -17.72 -2.32
C LEU A 226 6.49 -17.92 -0.83
N ARG A 227 7.76 -17.93 -0.44
CA ARG A 227 8.18 -18.03 0.97
C ARG A 227 7.75 -16.82 1.79
N MET A 228 8.04 -15.62 1.30
CA MET A 228 7.64 -14.36 1.94
C MET A 228 6.12 -14.31 2.17
N LEU A 229 5.35 -14.84 1.22
CA LEU A 229 3.90 -14.85 1.31
C LEU A 229 3.37 -15.94 2.23
N SER A 230 3.99 -17.12 2.23
CA SER A 230 3.70 -18.21 3.17
C SER A 230 3.91 -17.77 4.62
N ASP A 231 5.03 -17.10 4.91
CA ASP A 231 5.39 -16.69 6.28
C ASP A 231 4.45 -15.63 6.86
N THR A 232 3.67 -14.97 6.01
CA THR A 232 2.69 -13.96 6.42
C THR A 232 1.28 -14.51 6.64
N VAL A 233 1.06 -15.81 6.43
CA VAL A 233 -0.20 -16.48 6.77
C VAL A 233 -0.20 -16.79 8.26
N PRO A 234 -1.04 -16.14 9.09
CA PRO A 234 -1.06 -16.44 10.52
C PRO A 234 -1.42 -17.92 10.75
N PRO A 235 -0.85 -18.57 11.78
CA PRO A 235 -1.22 -19.93 12.12
C PRO A 235 -2.73 -19.97 12.39
N SER A 236 -3.45 -20.75 11.58
CA SER A 236 -4.89 -21.02 11.74
C SER A 236 -5.25 -21.19 13.22
N VAL A 237 -5.99 -20.23 13.77
CA VAL A 237 -6.67 -20.39 15.05
C VAL A 237 -7.75 -21.42 14.79
N LYS A 238 -7.45 -22.68 15.10
CA LYS A 238 -8.44 -23.76 15.06
C LYS A 238 -9.61 -23.35 15.94
N GLY A 239 -10.82 -23.35 15.35
CA GLY A 239 -12.11 -23.46 16.02
C GLY A 239 -12.26 -22.79 17.37
N ASN A 240 -12.76 -21.55 17.36
CA ASN A 240 -13.71 -21.13 18.38
C ASN A 240 -14.71 -20.17 17.74
N GLU A 241 -15.85 -20.73 17.32
CA GLU A 241 -17.11 -20.02 17.12
C GLU A 241 -17.71 -19.47 18.44
N GLN A 242 -16.88 -19.25 19.45
CA GLN A 242 -17.13 -18.41 20.62
C GLN A 242 -16.26 -17.15 20.61
N ALA A 243 -15.94 -16.63 19.42
CA ALA A 243 -15.56 -15.24 19.30
C ALA A 243 -16.79 -14.39 19.65
N LYS A 244 -16.89 -14.06 20.94
CA LYS A 244 -17.46 -12.82 21.45
C LYS A 244 -17.41 -11.75 20.37
N LYS A 245 -18.49 -10.98 20.24
CA LYS A 245 -18.52 -9.66 19.64
C LYS A 245 -17.31 -8.84 20.10
N THR A 246 -16.19 -9.01 19.43
CA THR A 246 -15.07 -8.09 19.42
C THR A 246 -15.09 -7.55 18.00
N PRO A 247 -15.73 -6.40 17.77
CA PRO A 247 -15.80 -5.82 16.44
C PRO A 247 -14.38 -5.48 16.00
N GLY A 248 -13.98 -5.96 14.82
CA GLY A 248 -12.87 -5.41 14.05
C GLY A 248 -11.49 -5.77 14.61
N GLY A 249 -10.69 -6.44 13.79
CA GLY A 249 -9.35 -6.86 14.17
C GLY A 249 -8.47 -5.68 14.56
N GLY A 250 -7.61 -5.95 15.56
CA GLY A 250 -6.41 -5.20 15.89
C GLY A 250 -6.38 -3.77 15.37
N VAL A 251 -7.18 -2.91 15.98
CA VAL A 251 -6.73 -1.54 16.19
C VAL A 251 -5.43 -1.74 16.97
N ALA A 252 -4.28 -1.70 16.27
CA ALA A 252 -3.08 -1.21 16.91
C ALA A 252 -3.57 0.03 17.64
N GLN A 253 -3.58 -0.01 18.98
CA GLN A 253 -3.78 1.19 19.76
C GLN A 253 -2.86 2.19 19.09
N SER A 254 -3.47 3.13 18.36
CA SER A 254 -2.93 4.43 18.12
C SER A 254 -2.53 4.82 19.53
N THR A 255 -1.26 4.65 19.87
CA THR A 255 -0.65 5.52 20.84
C THR A 255 -0.95 6.86 20.24
N ASP A 256 -2.03 7.48 20.73
CA ASP A 256 -2.36 8.86 20.47
C ASP A 256 -1.08 9.57 20.86
N VAL A 257 -0.27 9.83 19.83
CA VAL A 257 0.93 10.63 19.95
C VAL A 257 0.38 11.91 20.54
N ASP A 258 0.84 12.25 21.76
CA ASP A 258 0.41 13.43 22.50
C ASP A 258 0.58 14.65 21.58
N MET A 259 -0.46 14.95 20.81
CA MET A 259 -0.60 16.17 20.01
C MET A 259 -1.08 17.32 20.92
N ALA A 260 -0.94 17.13 22.24
CA ALA A 260 -1.51 17.92 23.31
C ALA A 260 -0.61 19.10 23.72
N GLU A 261 0.13 19.68 22.78
CA GLU A 261 0.56 21.06 22.97
C GLU A 261 -0.65 21.95 22.70
N ASN A 262 -1.41 22.25 23.74
CA ASN A 262 -2.62 23.08 23.65
C ASN A 262 -2.31 24.57 23.35
N SER A 263 -1.03 24.96 23.39
CA SER A 263 -0.58 26.32 23.18
C SER A 263 0.34 26.39 21.96
N PRO A 264 0.14 27.37 21.06
CA PRO A 264 1.07 27.58 19.95
C PRO A 264 2.46 27.97 20.48
N PRO A 265 3.56 27.46 19.87
CA PRO A 265 4.90 27.96 20.14
C PRO A 265 5.04 29.47 19.94
N ASP A 266 5.84 30.13 20.78
CA ASP A 266 5.99 31.59 20.80
C ASP A 266 6.54 32.19 19.49
N PHE A 267 7.24 31.39 18.67
CA PHE A 267 7.79 31.83 17.40
C PHE A 267 6.75 31.88 16.28
N LEU A 268 5.55 31.31 16.48
CA LEU A 268 4.51 31.32 15.46
C LEU A 268 3.90 32.71 15.31
N THR A 269 3.75 33.10 14.06
CA THR A 269 3.13 34.36 13.65
C THR A 269 2.05 34.08 12.60
N ASP A 270 1.15 35.03 12.37
CA ASP A 270 0.10 34.90 11.34
C ASP A 270 0.70 34.56 9.96
N ALA A 271 1.87 35.11 9.62
CA ALA A 271 2.56 34.87 8.35
C ALA A 271 2.94 33.40 8.13
N HIS A 272 3.22 32.63 9.21
CA HIS A 272 3.50 31.20 9.07
C HIS A 272 2.27 30.46 8.54
N PHE A 273 1.07 30.83 8.99
CA PHE A 273 -0.18 30.17 8.57
C PHE A 273 -0.57 30.48 7.12
N ASP A 274 0.06 31.47 6.51
CA ASP A 274 -0.09 31.77 5.08
C ASP A 274 0.79 30.91 4.17
N THR A 275 1.72 30.14 4.73
CA THR A 275 2.54 29.20 3.96
C THR A 275 1.67 28.09 3.35
N PRO A 276 2.01 27.57 2.15
CA PRO A 276 1.20 26.55 1.49
C PRO A 276 0.90 25.33 2.38
N LEU A 277 1.90 24.87 3.15
CA LEU A 277 1.75 23.72 4.05
C LEU A 277 0.73 23.97 5.16
N LEU A 278 0.86 25.05 5.94
CA LEU A 278 -0.11 25.34 7.00
C LEU A 278 -1.48 25.74 6.45
N ARG A 279 -1.53 26.49 5.35
CA ARG A 279 -2.78 26.83 4.68
C ARG A 279 -3.54 25.58 4.24
N SER A 280 -2.83 24.56 3.74
CA SER A 280 -3.44 23.28 3.40
C SER A 280 -4.08 22.61 4.63
N LEU A 281 -3.44 22.65 5.80
CA LEU A 281 -4.01 22.13 7.05
C LEU A 281 -5.22 22.93 7.51
N LEU A 282 -5.28 24.23 7.27
CA LEU A 282 -6.44 25.07 7.63
C LEU A 282 -7.66 24.89 6.72
N THR A 283 -7.47 24.28 5.54
CA THR A 283 -8.56 24.01 4.59
C THR A 283 -9.68 23.23 5.29
N TYR A 284 -10.92 23.71 5.13
CA TYR A 284 -12.09 23.09 5.75
C TYR A 284 -12.26 21.65 5.24
N VAL A 285 -12.43 20.72 6.18
CA VAL A 285 -12.77 19.33 5.89
C VAL A 285 -14.25 19.13 6.21
N PRO A 286 -15.11 18.88 5.20
CA PRO A 286 -16.53 18.62 5.43
C PRO A 286 -16.75 17.44 6.41
N PRO A 287 -17.72 17.49 7.34
CA PRO A 287 -17.99 16.42 8.30
C PRO A 287 -18.16 15.04 7.66
N LEU A 288 -18.80 14.98 6.49
CA LEU A 288 -18.98 13.74 5.72
C LEU A 288 -17.64 13.10 5.29
N LEU A 289 -16.57 13.89 5.19
CA LEU A 289 -15.23 13.43 4.83
C LEU A 289 -14.36 13.12 6.07
N VAL A 290 -14.81 13.47 7.29
CA VAL A 290 -14.09 13.17 8.54
C VAL A 290 -14.22 11.69 8.92
N ASP A 291 -15.35 11.08 8.58
CA ASP A 291 -15.70 9.69 8.89
C ASP A 291 -15.72 8.80 7.65
N VAL A 292 -14.86 9.08 6.66
CA VAL A 292 -14.60 8.13 5.57
C VAL A 292 -14.11 6.83 6.21
N LYS A 293 -15.03 5.87 6.34
CA LYS A 293 -14.70 4.51 6.75
C LYS A 293 -13.73 3.96 5.71
N GLN A 294 -12.81 3.10 6.14
CA GLN A 294 -11.99 2.36 5.17
C GLN A 294 -12.92 1.79 4.10
N PRO A 295 -12.56 1.97 2.82
CA PRO A 295 -13.44 1.64 1.71
C PRO A 295 -13.96 0.23 1.88
N SER A 296 -15.29 0.09 1.78
CA SER A 296 -15.91 -1.23 1.78
C SER A 296 -15.35 -2.02 0.60
N PRO A 297 -15.21 -3.36 0.72
CA PRO A 297 -14.71 -4.18 -0.37
C PRO A 297 -15.47 -3.86 -1.66
N ARG A 298 -14.72 -3.51 -2.72
CA ARG A 298 -15.32 -3.24 -4.03
C ARG A 298 -16.19 -4.43 -4.43
N LEU A 299 -17.33 -4.13 -5.03
CA LEU A 299 -18.02 -5.13 -5.86
C LEU A 299 -17.01 -5.61 -6.91
N GLU A 300 -17.02 -6.91 -7.21
CA GLU A 300 -16.08 -7.53 -8.15
C GLU A 300 -15.87 -6.63 -9.38
N THR A 301 -14.62 -6.25 -9.61
CA THR A 301 -14.24 -5.43 -10.74
C THR A 301 -14.56 -6.22 -12.00
N GLN A 302 -15.47 -5.70 -12.84
CA GLN A 302 -15.95 -6.42 -14.02
C GLN A 302 -14.82 -6.77 -14.99
N ASN A 303 -13.70 -6.05 -14.90
CA ASN A 303 -12.54 -6.20 -15.77
C ASN A 303 -11.27 -6.62 -15.02
N ALA A 304 -11.40 -7.42 -13.95
CA ALA A 304 -10.23 -8.04 -13.34
C ALA A 304 -9.42 -8.83 -14.40
N TRP A 305 -8.09 -8.78 -14.33
CA TRP A 305 -7.21 -9.46 -15.30
C TRP A 305 -7.39 -10.98 -15.38
N MET A 306 -8.08 -11.56 -14.39
CA MET A 306 -8.54 -12.94 -14.35
C MET A 306 -9.83 -13.03 -13.52
N ASN A 307 -10.73 -13.96 -13.88
CA ASN A 307 -11.91 -14.24 -13.08
C ASN A 307 -11.54 -14.80 -11.69
N THR A 308 -12.18 -14.32 -10.63
CA THR A 308 -11.86 -14.71 -9.25
C THR A 308 -12.04 -16.21 -8.98
N TYR A 309 -12.99 -16.88 -9.62
CA TYR A 309 -13.18 -18.33 -9.48
C TYR A 309 -12.05 -19.11 -10.16
N ASP A 310 -11.66 -18.70 -11.36
CA ASP A 310 -10.52 -19.29 -12.08
C ASP A 310 -9.22 -19.09 -11.29
N ALA A 311 -9.05 -17.91 -10.69
CA ALA A 311 -7.92 -17.59 -9.83
C ALA A 311 -7.79 -18.53 -8.64
N VAL A 312 -8.88 -18.71 -7.88
CA VAL A 312 -8.88 -19.60 -6.71
C VAL A 312 -8.68 -21.06 -7.14
N GLY A 313 -9.35 -21.50 -8.20
CA GLY A 313 -9.22 -22.86 -8.73
C GLY A 313 -7.81 -23.16 -9.24
N LEU A 314 -7.22 -22.26 -10.02
CA LEU A 314 -5.83 -22.37 -10.48
C LEU A 314 -4.88 -22.47 -9.29
N PHE A 315 -5.01 -21.56 -8.32
CA PHE A 315 -4.14 -21.52 -7.15
C PHE A 315 -4.19 -22.84 -6.37
N GLN A 316 -5.39 -23.35 -6.09
CA GLN A 316 -5.57 -24.61 -5.38
C GLN A 316 -4.96 -25.78 -6.16
N ARG A 317 -5.23 -25.89 -7.47
CA ARG A 317 -4.66 -26.95 -8.31
C ARG A 317 -3.13 -26.94 -8.31
N LYS A 318 -2.50 -25.76 -8.48
CA LYS A 318 -1.04 -25.62 -8.49
C LYS A 318 -0.43 -25.94 -7.12
N MET A 319 -1.11 -25.58 -6.02
CA MET A 319 -0.64 -25.85 -4.67
C MET A 319 -0.81 -27.31 -4.22
N SER A 320 -1.76 -28.04 -4.80
CA SER A 320 -2.02 -29.45 -4.44
C SER A 320 -1.12 -30.46 -5.16
N ALA A 321 -0.37 -30.06 -6.19
CA ALA A 321 0.46 -30.95 -6.98
C ALA A 321 1.97 -30.65 -6.81
N PRO A 322 2.74 -31.49 -6.09
CA PRO A 322 4.17 -31.24 -5.83
C PRO A 322 5.02 -31.06 -7.09
N GLN A 323 4.74 -31.82 -8.14
CA GLN A 323 5.39 -31.69 -9.45
C GLN A 323 5.07 -30.34 -10.10
N SER A 324 3.82 -29.87 -9.99
CA SER A 324 3.43 -28.57 -10.51
C SER A 324 4.16 -27.42 -9.82
N LEU A 325 4.56 -27.57 -8.55
CA LEU A 325 5.37 -26.55 -7.87
C LEU A 325 6.80 -26.58 -8.42
N ALA A 326 7.43 -27.75 -8.50
CA ALA A 326 8.79 -27.87 -9.05
C ALA A 326 8.90 -27.32 -10.48
N ASP A 327 7.95 -27.64 -11.35
CA ASP A 327 7.90 -27.15 -12.74
C ASP A 327 7.70 -25.63 -12.80
N LEU A 328 6.94 -25.07 -11.87
CA LEU A 328 6.71 -23.63 -11.74
C LEU A 328 8.01 -22.89 -11.38
N PHE A 329 8.87 -23.52 -10.57
CA PHE A 329 10.15 -22.92 -10.18
C PHE A 329 11.24 -23.04 -11.25
N ALA A 330 11.16 -24.04 -12.13
CA ALA A 330 12.15 -24.24 -13.17
C ALA A 330 12.03 -23.24 -14.34
N ASN A 331 10.82 -22.71 -14.58
CA ASN A 331 10.48 -22.03 -15.84
C ASN A 331 10.28 -20.52 -15.74
N ILE A 332 10.34 -19.91 -14.55
CA ILE A 332 10.15 -18.46 -14.42
C ILE A 332 11.44 -17.74 -14.77
N GLN A 333 11.37 -16.91 -15.81
CA GLN A 333 12.37 -15.90 -16.10
C GLN A 333 11.75 -14.52 -15.80
N LEU A 334 12.15 -13.92 -14.68
CA LEU A 334 11.84 -12.52 -14.35
C LEU A 334 12.74 -11.55 -15.12
#